data_AF-A0A379B207-F1
#
_entry.id   AF-A0A379B207-F1
#
_cell.length_a   1.000
_cell.length_b   1.000
_cell.length_c   1.000
_cell.angle_alpha   90.00
_cell.angle_beta   90.00
_cell.angle_gamma   90.00
#
_symmetry.space_group_name_H-M   'P 1'
#
loop_
_entity.id
_entity.type
_entity.pdbx_description
1 polymer ?
#
loop_
_entity_poly.entity_id
_entity_poly.type
_entity_poly.pdbx_seq_one_letter_code
_entity_poly.pdbx_strand_id
1 'polypeptide(L)' 'MGFDPVHPDVLAGQLAMPAADLYAALLELELDGSVAAMPGGRYQRIRT' A
#
# COMPACT_ATOMS: atom_id res chain seq x y z
N MET A 1 13.48 1.50 -11.05
CA MET A 1 13.41 2.79 -10.32
C MET A 1 12.00 3.33 -10.51
N GLY A 2 11.01 2.75 -9.82
CA GLY A 2 9.62 3.13 -9.99
C GLY A 2 8.86 2.74 -8.75
N PHE A 3 8.35 3.73 -8.01
CA PHE A 3 7.35 3.49 -6.98
C PHE A 3 6.01 3.34 -7.70
N ASP A 4 5.86 2.33 -8.56
CA ASP A 4 4.60 2.20 -9.30
C ASP A 4 3.46 1.91 -8.30
N PRO A 5 2.28 2.52 -8.48
CA PRO A 5 1.14 2.26 -7.62
C PRO A 5 0.71 0.79 -7.74
N VAL A 6 0.72 0.06 -6.62
CA VAL A 6 0.41 -1.37 -6.56
C VAL A 6 -0.93 -1.59 -5.85
N HIS A 7 -1.70 -2.58 -6.31
CA HIS A 7 -2.94 -2.96 -5.65
C HIS A 7 -2.63 -3.74 -4.35
N PRO A 8 -3.25 -3.42 -3.22
CA PRO A 8 -3.01 -4.10 -1.96
C PRO A 8 -3.28 -5.60 -2.05
N ASP A 9 -4.27 -6.07 -2.82
CA ASP A 9 -4.47 -7.52 -3.01
C ASP A 9 -3.25 -8.25 -3.60
N VAL A 10 -2.48 -7.59 -4.48
CA VAL A 10 -1.26 -8.16 -5.05
C VAL A 10 -0.18 -8.27 -3.97
N LEU A 11 -0.04 -7.22 -3.16
CA LEU A 11 0.86 -7.21 -2.00
C LEU A 11 0.45 -8.26 -0.95
N ALA A 12 -0.85 -8.41 -0.67
CA ALA A 12 -1.39 -9.37 0.28
C ALA A 12 -1.07 -10.81 -0.16
N GLY A 13 -1.22 -11.11 -1.46
CA GLY A 13 -0.83 -12.38 -2.04
C GLY A 13 0.68 -12.64 -1.94
N GLN A 14 1.53 -11.64 -2.18
CA GLN A 14 2.98 -11.77 -2.07
C GLN A 14 3.47 -11.93 -0.64
N LEU A 15 2.83 -11.25 0.30
CA LEU A 15 3.16 -11.26 1.73
C LEU A 15 2.49 -12.43 2.47
N ALA A 16 1.66 -13.21 1.78
CA ALA A 16 0.80 -14.25 2.37
C ALA A 16 0.02 -13.72 3.59
N MET A 17 -0.45 -12.48 3.49
CA MET A 17 -1.13 -11.75 4.56
C MET A 17 -2.59 -11.52 4.18
N PRO A 18 -3.53 -11.56 5.13
CA PRO A 18 -4.91 -11.15 4.86
C PRO A 18 -4.96 -9.71 4.34
N ALA A 19 -5.76 -9.48 3.29
CA ALA A 19 -5.89 -8.14 2.71
C ALA A 19 -6.32 -7.11 3.76
N ALA A 20 -7.20 -7.47 4.70
CA ALA A 20 -7.64 -6.59 5.78
C ALA A 20 -6.48 -6.10 6.68
N ASP A 21 -5.54 -6.99 7.03
CA ASP A 21 -4.37 -6.63 7.85
C ASP A 21 -3.42 -5.73 7.06
N LEU A 22 -3.24 -6.01 5.77
CA LEU A 22 -2.45 -5.17 4.90
C LEU A 22 -3.07 -3.77 4.72
N TYR A 23 -4.40 -3.68 4.56
CA TYR A 23 -5.11 -2.41 4.49
C TYR A 23 -4.93 -1.59 5.77
N ALA A 24 -4.98 -2.23 6.94
CA ALA A 24 -4.69 -1.56 8.21
C ALA A 24 -3.25 -1.03 8.26
N ALA A 25 -2.26 -1.84 7.87
CA ALA A 25 -0.86 -1.43 7.83
C ALA A 25 -0.60 -0.30 6.82
N LEU A 26 -1.23 -0.36 5.64
CA LEU A 26 -1.12 0.70 4.63
C LEU A 26 -1.76 2.01 5.09
N LEU A 27 -2.86 1.95 5.84
CA LEU A 27 -3.48 3.12 6.45
C LEU A 27 -2.55 3.77 7.49
N GLU A 28 -1.90 2.97 8.34
CA GLU A 28 -0.90 3.48 9.29
C GLU A 28 0.27 4.17 8.57
N LEU A 29 0.78 3.54 7.50
CA LEU A 29 1.84 4.13 6.68
C LEU A 29 1.38 5.39 5.93
N GLU A 30 0.09 5.50 5.61
CA GLU A 30 -0.48 6.70 4.99
C GLU A 30 -0.54 7.86 5.96
N LEU A 31 -0.95 7.59 7.21
CA LEU A 31 -0.93 8.57 8.29
C LEU A 31 0.49 9.03 8.64
N ASP A 32 1.48 8.13 8.52
CA ASP A 32 2.91 8.44 8.69
C ASP A 32 3.49 9.22 7.50
N GLY A 33 2.77 9.34 6.38
CA GLY A 33 3.23 10.01 5.16
C GLY A 33 4.22 9.19 4.33
N SER A 34 4.35 7.90 4.63
CA SER A 34 5.22 6.95 3.94
C SER A 34 4.58 6.36 2.67
N VAL A 35 3.25 6.25 2.62
CA VAL A 35 2.49 5.82 1.42
C VAL A 35 1.31 6.76 1.14
N ALA A 36 0.84 6.81 -0.11
CA ALA A 36 -0.36 7.52 -0.51
C ALA A 36 -1.32 6.56 -1.21
N ALA A 37 -2.62 6.70 -0.90
CA ALA A 37 -3.68 6.12 -1.72
C ALA A 37 -3.79 6.86 -3.05
N MET A 38 -3.84 6.09 -4.14
CA MET A 38 -3.94 6.55 -5.52
C MET A 38 -5.29 6.15 -6.12
N PRO A 39 -5.77 6.87 -7.15
CA PRO A 39 -7.00 6.51 -7.86
C PRO A 39 -6.97 5.06 -8.35
N GLY A 40 -8.11 4.37 -8.20
CA GLY A 40 -8.23 2.95 -8.55
C GLY A 40 -7.80 1.98 -7.44
N GLY A 41 -7.79 2.43 -6.17
CA GLY A 41 -7.57 1.57 -5.00
C GLY A 41 -6.13 1.08 -4.86
N ARG A 42 -5.17 1.80 -5.46
CA ARG A 42 -3.74 1.43 -5.44
C ARG A 42 -3.02 2.26 -4.40
N TYR A 43 -1.89 1.74 -3.91
CA TYR A 43 -1.02 2.46 -3.00
C TYR A 43 0.34 2.70 -3.65
N GLN A 44 0.88 3.88 -3.42
CA GLN A 44 2.21 4.28 -3.90
C GLN A 44 3.05 4.73 -2.71
N ARG A 45 4.30 4.26 -2.63
CA ARG A 45 5.25 4.80 -1.64
C ARG A 45 5.61 6.23 -2.00
N ILE A 46 5.47 7.12 -1.03
CA ILE A 46 5.94 8.49 -1.11
C ILE A 46 7.33 8.51 -0.50
N ARG A 47 8.30 9.09 -1.20
CA ARG A 47 9.65 9.23 -0.65
C ARG A 47 9.67 10.52 0.19
N THR A 48 9.90 10.39 1.50
CA THR A 48 10.33 11.50 2.35
C THR A 48 11.73 11.97 1.95
#